data_AF-A0A075UL56-F1
#
_entry.id   AF-A0A075UL56-F1
#
_cell.length_a   1.000
_cell.length_b   1.000
_cell.length_c   1.000
_cell.angle_alpha   90.00
_cell.angle_beta   90.00
_cell.angle_gamma   90.00
#
_symmetry.space_group_name_H-M   'P 1'
#
loop_
_entity.id
_entity.type
_entity.pdbx_description
1 polymer ?
#
loop_
_entity_poly.entity_id
_entity_poly.type
_entity_poly.pdbx_seq_one_letter_code
_entity_poly.pdbx_strand_id
1 'polypeptide(L)'
;MLARTEPSEALWRFLHGLLAISAPGVVPVLRSSITRVNAASTGLSEWPRSLANIEATGDVWEMRDVYGTRLAVIAAYGHPGVYLFDVDMSGLCEPAGGGVYDDVEQAAEAWRKKHGDAEPRMVTDTERLTGLVGCGFLVNGDESRTVLDDWYRFQRRREDLEATLKKRKTPLPPYRTFFDDADPAEMARPFAAWHIERYGNEPDPVIVEDFAEEWMGGLVPDTRFLASPVAKATK
;
A
#
# COMPACT_ATOMS: atom_id res chain seq x y z
N MET A 1 -28.65 -41.41 10.05
CA MET A 1 -27.79 -41.08 8.89
C MET A 1 -28.09 -39.63 8.54
N LEU A 2 -27.30 -38.68 9.03
CA LEU A 2 -27.53 -37.25 8.75
C LEU A 2 -27.18 -37.01 7.28
N ALA A 3 -28.14 -36.56 6.48
CA ALA A 3 -27.90 -36.15 5.11
C ALA A 3 -26.78 -35.10 5.12
N ARG A 4 -25.66 -35.39 4.46
CA ARG A 4 -24.65 -34.37 4.17
C ARG A 4 -25.36 -33.35 3.28
N THR A 5 -25.76 -32.23 3.86
CA THR A 5 -26.17 -31.06 3.07
C THR A 5 -25.01 -30.72 2.16
N GLU A 6 -25.25 -30.76 0.86
CA GLU A 6 -24.29 -30.29 -0.13
C GLU A 6 -23.84 -28.87 0.28
N PRO A 7 -22.53 -28.58 0.22
CA PRO A 7 -22.04 -27.25 0.50
C PRO A 7 -22.78 -26.22 -0.35
N SER A 8 -23.31 -25.18 0.29
CA SER A 8 -24.09 -24.17 -0.41
C SER A 8 -23.20 -23.24 -1.24
N GLU A 9 -23.76 -22.70 -2.32
CA GLU A 9 -23.20 -21.58 -3.10
C GLU A 9 -22.79 -20.39 -2.19
N ALA A 10 -23.46 -20.20 -1.05
CA ALA A 10 -23.10 -19.18 -0.07
C ALA A 10 -21.77 -19.48 0.63
N LEU A 11 -21.54 -20.72 1.06
CA LEU A 11 -20.25 -21.13 1.63
C LEU A 11 -19.12 -21.03 0.60
N TRP A 12 -19.41 -21.38 -0.66
CA TRP A 12 -18.49 -21.22 -1.77
C TRP A 12 -18.03 -19.77 -1.94
N ARG A 13 -18.99 -18.83 -2.07
CA ARG A 13 -18.70 -17.39 -2.18
C ARG A 13 -17.97 -16.86 -0.95
N PHE A 14 -18.37 -17.29 0.24
CA PHE A 14 -17.75 -16.87 1.49
C PHE A 14 -16.27 -17.26 1.57
N LEU A 15 -15.93 -18.52 1.27
CA LEU A 15 -14.53 -18.98 1.31
C LEU A 15 -13.65 -18.26 0.28
N HIS A 16 -14.18 -17.98 -0.92
CA HIS A 16 -13.47 -17.21 -1.94
C HIS A 16 -13.33 -15.73 -1.57
N GLY A 17 -14.35 -15.14 -0.94
CA GLY A 17 -14.27 -13.80 -0.37
C GLY A 17 -13.21 -13.69 0.72
N LEU A 18 -13.16 -14.67 1.63
CA LEU A 18 -12.09 -14.74 2.64
C LEU A 18 -10.72 -14.87 1.98
N LEU A 19 -10.55 -15.77 1.02
CA LEU A 19 -9.27 -15.98 0.34
C LEU A 19 -8.75 -14.69 -0.33
N ALA A 20 -9.65 -13.84 -0.84
CA ALA A 20 -9.28 -12.58 -1.50
C ALA A 20 -8.71 -11.51 -0.56
N ILE A 21 -8.93 -11.61 0.76
CA ILE A 21 -8.46 -10.64 1.76
C ILE A 21 -7.65 -11.29 2.90
N SER A 22 -7.43 -12.60 2.89
CA SER A 22 -6.81 -13.30 4.03
C SER A 22 -5.31 -13.12 4.07
N ALA A 23 -4.76 -12.99 5.29
CA ALA A 23 -3.34 -13.04 5.55
C ALA A 23 -2.72 -14.40 5.08
N PRO A 24 -1.43 -14.44 4.70
CA PRO A 24 -0.78 -15.63 4.12
C PRO A 24 -0.92 -16.89 4.95
N GLY A 25 -0.81 -16.77 6.28
CA GLY A 25 -0.86 -17.92 7.19
C GLY A 25 -2.19 -18.70 7.13
N VAL A 26 -3.28 -18.05 6.70
CA VAL A 26 -4.62 -18.66 6.64
C VAL A 26 -4.93 -19.23 5.25
N VAL A 27 -4.19 -18.80 4.22
CA VAL A 27 -4.40 -19.20 2.82
C VAL A 27 -4.39 -20.73 2.62
N PRO A 28 -3.45 -21.53 3.17
CA PRO A 28 -3.46 -22.98 2.98
C PRO A 28 -4.72 -23.66 3.52
N VAL A 29 -5.24 -23.16 4.65
CA VAL A 29 -6.46 -23.67 5.29
C VAL A 29 -7.70 -23.35 4.44
N LEU A 30 -7.77 -22.13 3.91
CA LEU A 30 -8.85 -21.71 3.02
C LEU A 30 -8.83 -22.49 1.70
N ARG A 31 -7.66 -22.61 1.05
CA ARG A 31 -7.51 -23.43 -0.17
C ARG A 31 -7.92 -24.88 0.06
N SER A 32 -7.51 -25.48 1.17
CA SER A 32 -7.92 -26.85 1.53
C SER A 32 -9.44 -26.97 1.73
N SER A 33 -10.06 -25.96 2.32
CA SER A 33 -11.52 -25.94 2.53
C SER A 33 -12.29 -25.74 1.23
N ILE A 34 -11.81 -24.86 0.33
CA ILE A 34 -12.33 -24.66 -1.02
C ILE A 34 -12.26 -25.97 -1.82
N THR A 35 -11.14 -26.69 -1.79
CA THR A 35 -10.99 -27.99 -2.47
C THR A 35 -12.01 -29.02 -1.98
N ARG A 36 -12.23 -29.09 -0.65
CA ARG A 36 -13.23 -30.01 -0.07
C ARG A 36 -14.66 -29.66 -0.49
N VAL A 37 -15.01 -28.36 -0.49
CA VAL A 37 -16.32 -27.88 -0.92
C VAL A 37 -16.54 -28.17 -2.41
N ASN A 38 -15.54 -27.89 -3.26
CA ASN A 38 -15.60 -28.17 -4.69
C ASN A 38 -15.80 -29.66 -4.99
N ALA A 39 -15.13 -30.56 -4.25
CA ALA A 39 -15.28 -32.00 -4.45
C ALA A 39 -16.64 -32.56 -3.99
N ALA A 40 -17.32 -31.87 -3.08
CA ALA A 40 -18.57 -32.32 -2.46
C ALA A 40 -19.84 -31.68 -3.05
N SER A 41 -19.71 -30.84 -4.09
CA SER A 41 -20.83 -30.07 -4.65
C SER A 41 -20.88 -30.22 -6.18
N THR A 42 -22.08 -30.25 -6.74
CA THR A 42 -22.28 -30.16 -8.20
C THR A 42 -23.02 -28.86 -8.52
N GLY A 43 -22.60 -28.12 -9.56
CA GLY A 43 -23.25 -26.88 -9.98
C GLY A 43 -22.86 -25.59 -9.24
N LEU A 44 -21.71 -25.55 -8.56
CA LEU A 44 -21.16 -24.29 -8.03
C LEU A 44 -20.76 -23.33 -9.15
N SER A 45 -20.96 -22.04 -8.93
CA SER A 45 -20.61 -21.02 -9.92
C SER A 45 -19.10 -20.98 -10.20
N GLU A 46 -18.71 -20.69 -11.45
CA GLU A 46 -17.30 -20.60 -11.83
C GLU A 46 -16.65 -19.28 -11.41
N TRP A 47 -17.42 -18.19 -11.36
CA TRP A 47 -16.87 -16.85 -11.15
C TRP A 47 -16.06 -16.67 -9.85
N PRO A 48 -16.38 -17.30 -8.70
CA PRO A 48 -15.54 -17.15 -7.51
C PRO A 48 -14.15 -17.78 -7.67
N ARG A 49 -13.99 -18.75 -8.58
CA ARG A 49 -12.69 -19.42 -8.84
C ARG A 49 -11.63 -18.44 -9.32
N SER A 50 -12.03 -17.42 -10.09
CA SER A 50 -11.09 -16.41 -10.56
C SER A 50 -10.45 -15.65 -9.40
N LEU A 51 -11.19 -15.45 -8.30
CA LEU A 51 -10.68 -14.80 -7.08
C LEU A 51 -9.57 -15.60 -6.38
N ALA A 52 -9.54 -16.93 -6.55
CA ALA A 52 -8.52 -17.79 -5.93
C ALA A 52 -7.18 -17.79 -6.67
N ASN A 53 -7.17 -17.28 -7.90
CA ASN A 53 -6.02 -17.31 -8.82
C ASN A 53 -5.54 -15.89 -9.16
N ILE A 54 -5.89 -14.90 -8.34
CA ILE A 54 -5.41 -13.54 -8.54
C ILE A 54 -3.92 -13.52 -8.21
N GLU A 55 -3.12 -13.43 -9.26
CA GLU A 55 -1.66 -13.32 -9.18
C GLU A 55 -1.24 -12.03 -9.86
N ALA A 56 -0.28 -11.31 -9.29
CA ALA A 56 0.30 -10.17 -9.98
C ALA A 56 0.96 -10.67 -11.26
N THR A 57 0.78 -9.95 -12.38
CA THR A 57 1.55 -10.24 -13.59
C THR A 57 3.01 -9.89 -13.38
N GLY A 58 3.28 -8.81 -12.64
CA GLY A 58 4.60 -8.28 -12.35
C GLY A 58 4.92 -6.99 -13.10
N ASP A 59 3.98 -6.48 -13.89
CA ASP A 59 4.08 -5.16 -14.50
C ASP A 59 3.56 -4.12 -13.50
N VAL A 60 4.36 -3.08 -13.26
CA VAL A 60 4.12 -2.10 -12.20
C VAL A 60 4.37 -0.70 -12.75
N TRP A 61 3.49 0.22 -12.38
CA TRP A 61 3.61 1.65 -12.62
C TRP A 61 3.59 2.39 -11.30
N GLU A 62 4.20 3.56 -11.29
CA GLU A 62 4.14 4.48 -10.16
C GLU A 62 3.69 5.87 -10.58
N MET A 63 3.12 6.59 -9.63
CA MET A 63 2.83 8.02 -9.72
C MET A 63 3.16 8.65 -8.37
N ARG A 64 3.56 9.92 -8.37
CA ARG A 64 3.75 10.70 -7.16
C ARG A 64 3.04 12.03 -7.27
N ASP A 65 2.58 12.55 -6.15
CA ASP A 65 2.00 13.88 -6.11
C ASP A 65 3.09 14.94 -6.28
N VAL A 66 2.68 16.19 -6.45
CA VAL A 66 3.61 17.32 -6.61
C VAL A 66 4.55 17.49 -5.41
N TYR A 67 4.14 17.02 -4.23
CA TYR A 67 4.91 17.06 -3.00
C TYR A 67 5.72 15.79 -2.74
N GLY A 68 5.67 14.79 -3.62
CA GLY A 68 6.34 13.50 -3.43
C GLY A 68 5.84 12.66 -2.24
N THR A 69 4.91 13.17 -1.44
CA THR A 69 4.41 12.60 -0.18
C THR A 69 3.28 11.59 -0.37
N ARG A 70 2.71 11.51 -1.57
CA ARG A 70 1.74 10.47 -1.95
C ARG A 70 2.34 9.62 -3.04
N LEU A 71 2.35 8.31 -2.84
CA LEU A 71 2.82 7.34 -3.83
C LEU A 71 1.65 6.46 -4.28
N ALA A 72 1.33 6.53 -5.57
CA ALA A 72 0.54 5.51 -6.23
C ALA A 72 1.47 4.40 -6.73
N VAL A 73 1.15 3.15 -6.42
CA VAL A 73 1.71 1.99 -7.14
C VAL A 73 0.55 1.28 -7.82
N ILE A 74 0.58 1.17 -9.14
CA ILE A 74 -0.42 0.43 -9.90
C ILE A 74 0.26 -0.87 -10.34
N ALA A 75 -0.26 -2.01 -9.90
CA ALA A 75 0.26 -3.31 -10.29
C ALA A 75 -0.78 -4.08 -11.10
N ALA A 76 -0.35 -4.67 -12.21
CA ALA A 76 -1.22 -5.52 -13.01
C ALA A 76 -1.40 -6.90 -12.35
N TYR A 77 -2.63 -7.42 -12.41
CA TYR A 77 -3.02 -8.73 -11.92
C TYR A 77 -3.73 -9.55 -13.01
N GLY A 78 -3.52 -10.86 -12.99
CA GLY A 78 -4.37 -11.78 -13.73
C GLY A 78 -5.78 -11.72 -13.14
N HIS A 79 -6.69 -11.06 -13.86
CA HIS A 79 -8.11 -10.83 -13.55
C HIS A 79 -8.47 -10.70 -12.04
N PRO A 80 -8.92 -9.53 -11.56
CA PRO A 80 -9.30 -8.34 -12.31
C PRO A 80 -8.14 -7.33 -12.50
N GLY A 81 -7.97 -6.87 -13.75
CA GLY A 81 -7.22 -5.68 -14.17
C GLY A 81 -5.97 -5.32 -13.38
N VAL A 82 -6.00 -4.16 -12.74
CA VAL A 82 -4.91 -3.61 -11.93
C VAL A 82 -5.37 -3.35 -10.50
N TYR A 83 -4.43 -3.38 -9.57
CA TYR A 83 -4.64 -2.90 -8.21
C TYR A 83 -3.81 -1.64 -7.98
N LEU A 84 -4.47 -0.59 -7.51
CA LEU A 84 -3.83 0.64 -7.03
C LEU A 84 -3.55 0.50 -5.53
N PHE A 85 -2.30 0.64 -5.16
CA PHE A 85 -1.84 0.93 -3.80
C PHE A 85 -1.70 2.46 -3.68
N ASP A 86 -2.42 3.08 -2.76
CA ASP A 86 -2.27 4.51 -2.45
C ASP A 86 -1.59 4.62 -1.09
N VAL A 87 -0.37 5.16 -1.07
CA VAL A 87 0.51 5.20 0.10
C VAL A 87 0.73 6.64 0.54
N ASP A 88 0.43 6.90 1.81
CA ASP A 88 0.88 8.11 2.49
C ASP A 88 2.33 7.96 2.90
N MET A 89 3.16 8.94 2.56
CA MET A 89 4.57 9.04 2.95
C MET A 89 4.88 10.39 3.59
N SER A 90 3.86 11.14 4.03
CA SER A 90 4.04 12.39 4.77
C SER A 90 4.35 12.18 6.26
N GLY A 91 4.54 10.94 6.67
CA GLY A 91 4.82 10.48 8.03
C GLY A 91 5.24 9.01 7.97
N LEU A 92 4.81 8.23 8.96
CA LEU A 92 4.82 6.77 8.85
C LEU A 92 4.14 6.34 7.54
N CYS A 93 4.79 5.45 6.79
CA CYS A 93 4.23 4.95 5.55
C CYS A 93 2.96 4.13 5.83
N GLU A 94 1.81 4.62 5.36
CA GLU A 94 0.51 4.05 5.68
C GLU A 94 -0.37 3.88 4.43
N PRO A 95 -1.30 2.89 4.40
CA PRO A 95 -2.28 2.79 3.34
C PRO A 95 -3.28 3.96 3.43
N ALA A 96 -3.17 4.90 2.48
CA ALA A 96 -4.12 6.01 2.33
C ALA A 96 -5.38 5.58 1.57
N GLY A 97 -5.30 4.47 0.85
CA GLY A 97 -6.39 3.88 0.10
C GLY A 97 -5.89 2.83 -0.88
N GLY A 98 -6.72 2.57 -1.88
CA GLY A 98 -6.42 1.63 -2.94
C GLY A 98 -7.68 1.11 -3.58
N GLY A 99 -7.53 0.28 -4.60
CA GLY A 99 -8.69 -0.23 -5.30
C GLY A 99 -8.33 -1.14 -6.47
N VAL A 100 -9.34 -1.88 -6.91
CA VAL A 100 -9.28 -2.67 -8.14
C VAL A 100 -9.86 -1.82 -9.25
N TYR A 101 -9.17 -1.77 -10.39
CA TYR A 101 -9.57 -1.07 -11.59
C TYR A 101 -9.38 -1.97 -12.80
N ASP A 102 -10.05 -1.67 -13.90
CA ASP A 102 -10.00 -2.47 -15.12
C ASP A 102 -8.64 -2.31 -15.82
N ASP A 103 -8.06 -1.11 -15.79
CA ASP A 103 -6.77 -0.79 -16.40
C ASP A 103 -6.00 0.32 -15.65
N VAL A 104 -4.76 0.57 -16.11
CA VAL A 104 -3.85 1.56 -15.54
C VAL A 104 -4.40 2.97 -15.65
N GLU A 105 -5.10 3.31 -16.73
CA GLU A 105 -5.61 4.66 -16.97
C GLU A 105 -6.73 5.00 -15.99
N GLN A 106 -7.66 4.06 -15.78
CA GLN A 106 -8.74 4.21 -14.81
C GLN A 106 -8.20 4.35 -13.38
N ALA A 107 -7.19 3.56 -13.02
CA ALA A 107 -6.52 3.67 -11.72
C ALA A 107 -5.82 5.03 -11.57
N ALA A 108 -5.11 5.49 -12.61
CA ALA A 108 -4.40 6.76 -12.63
C ALA A 108 -5.37 7.95 -12.55
N GLU A 109 -6.48 7.93 -13.28
CA GLU A 109 -7.53 8.95 -13.22
C GLU A 109 -8.14 9.04 -11.82
N ALA A 110 -8.48 7.89 -11.22
CA ALA A 110 -9.05 7.84 -9.88
C ALA A 110 -8.10 8.41 -8.82
N TRP A 111 -6.79 8.16 -8.96
CA TRP A 111 -5.78 8.70 -8.07
C TRP A 111 -5.56 10.20 -8.29
N ARG A 112 -5.43 10.65 -9.55
CA ARG A 112 -5.24 12.07 -9.91
C ARG A 112 -6.35 12.98 -9.38
N LYS A 113 -7.59 12.49 -9.40
CA LYS A 113 -8.75 13.21 -8.88
C LYS A 113 -8.60 13.61 -7.41
N LYS A 114 -7.81 12.87 -6.63
CA LYS A 114 -7.57 13.12 -5.21
C LYS A 114 -6.28 13.89 -4.95
N HIS A 115 -5.21 13.58 -5.69
CA HIS A 115 -3.85 13.95 -5.33
C HIS A 115 -3.15 14.88 -6.33
N GLY A 116 -3.84 15.24 -7.41
CA GLY A 116 -3.33 16.13 -8.45
C GLY A 116 -2.78 15.40 -9.67
N ASP A 117 -2.35 16.16 -10.67
CA ASP A 117 -1.96 15.61 -11.96
C ASP A 117 -0.58 14.95 -11.91
N ALA A 118 -0.53 13.70 -12.38
CA ALA A 118 0.66 12.88 -12.49
C ALA A 118 0.42 11.82 -13.56
N GLU A 119 1.47 11.44 -14.29
CA GLU A 119 1.38 10.41 -15.32
C GLU A 119 1.96 9.08 -14.80
N PRO A 120 1.30 7.93 -15.05
CA PRO A 120 1.81 6.62 -14.64
C PRO A 120 3.10 6.28 -15.37
N ARG A 121 4.17 6.01 -14.61
CA ARG A 121 5.48 5.63 -15.16
C ARG A 121 5.78 4.19 -14.83
N MET A 122 6.13 3.41 -15.85
CA MET A 122 6.52 2.02 -15.65
C MET A 122 7.77 1.95 -14.77
N VAL A 123 7.72 1.07 -13.78
CA VAL A 123 8.81 0.88 -12.81
C VAL A 123 9.86 -0.04 -13.42
N THR A 124 11.04 0.51 -13.70
CA THR A 124 12.22 -0.26 -14.14
C THR A 124 13.24 -0.46 -13.02
N ASP A 125 13.14 0.32 -11.95
CA ASP A 125 13.98 0.27 -10.75
C ASP A 125 13.08 0.09 -9.53
N THR A 126 13.19 -1.05 -8.86
CA THR A 126 12.30 -1.39 -7.73
C THR A 126 12.59 -0.57 -6.48
N GLU A 127 13.75 0.08 -6.35
CA GLU A 127 14.05 0.97 -5.22
C GLU A 127 13.04 2.13 -5.12
N ARG A 128 12.41 2.52 -6.24
CA ARG A 128 11.35 3.54 -6.25
C ARG A 128 10.09 3.11 -5.49
N LEU A 129 9.90 1.82 -5.25
CA LEU A 129 8.80 1.22 -4.50
C LEU A 129 9.05 1.15 -2.99
N THR A 130 10.11 1.79 -2.49
CA THR A 130 10.48 1.79 -1.07
C THR A 130 9.32 2.20 -0.15
N GLY A 131 8.50 3.19 -0.53
CA GLY A 131 7.30 3.59 0.22
C GLY A 131 6.26 2.47 0.34
N LEU A 132 6.09 1.65 -0.70
CA LEU A 132 5.17 0.49 -0.66
C LEU A 132 5.66 -0.60 0.30
N VAL A 133 6.98 -0.80 0.41
CA VAL A 133 7.57 -1.80 1.31
C VAL A 133 7.50 -1.35 2.76
N GLY A 134 7.74 -0.06 3.00
CA GLY A 134 7.60 0.56 4.33
C GLY A 134 6.14 0.68 4.79
N CYS A 135 5.18 0.51 3.89
CA CYS A 135 3.76 0.68 4.16
C CYS A 135 3.20 -0.41 5.08
N GLY A 136 2.79 0.00 6.28
CA GLY A 136 2.16 -0.84 7.29
C GLY A 136 0.89 -0.20 7.82
N PHE A 137 0.09 -0.96 8.56
CA PHE A 137 -1.06 -0.41 9.28
C PHE A 137 -1.04 -0.88 10.73
N LEU A 138 -1.46 0.02 11.62
CA LEU A 138 -1.67 -0.25 13.04
C LEU A 138 -3.18 -0.27 13.29
N VAL A 139 -3.65 -1.28 14.01
CA VAL A 139 -5.06 -1.40 14.40
C VAL A 139 -5.22 -0.84 15.81
N ASN A 140 -5.90 0.28 15.93
CA ASN A 140 -6.20 0.97 17.17
C ASN A 140 -7.54 0.53 17.79
N GLY A 141 -8.41 -0.11 16.99
CA GLY A 141 -9.65 -0.75 17.43
C GLY A 141 -10.92 0.07 17.19
N ASP A 142 -10.81 1.28 16.65
CA ASP A 142 -11.92 2.14 16.24
C ASP A 142 -12.14 2.18 14.72
N GLU A 143 -11.35 1.41 13.96
CA GLU A 143 -11.47 1.35 12.52
C GLU A 143 -12.78 0.71 12.07
N SER A 144 -13.37 1.28 11.01
CA SER A 144 -14.54 0.68 10.38
C SER A 144 -14.18 -0.67 9.73
N ARG A 145 -15.17 -1.55 9.61
CA ARG A 145 -14.98 -2.84 8.91
C ARG A 145 -14.47 -2.66 7.49
N THR A 146 -14.96 -1.65 6.78
CA THR A 146 -14.54 -1.32 5.41
C THR A 146 -13.06 -0.98 5.34
N VAL A 147 -12.57 -0.15 6.28
CA VAL A 147 -11.14 0.21 6.36
C VAL A 147 -10.28 -1.03 6.60
N LEU A 148 -10.69 -1.90 7.54
CA LEU A 148 -9.98 -3.15 7.80
C LEU A 148 -9.95 -4.07 6.57
N ASP A 149 -11.09 -4.25 5.90
CA ASP A 149 -11.17 -5.09 4.69
C ASP A 149 -10.27 -4.54 3.56
N ASP A 150 -10.16 -3.22 3.43
CA ASP A 150 -9.28 -2.58 2.45
C ASP A 150 -7.80 -2.73 2.81
N TRP A 151 -7.43 -2.57 4.08
CA TRP A 151 -6.07 -2.79 4.57
C TRP A 151 -5.62 -4.24 4.40
N TYR A 152 -6.49 -5.20 4.71
CA TYR A 152 -6.19 -6.62 4.49
C TYR A 152 -6.08 -6.95 3.00
N ARG A 153 -6.93 -6.35 2.15
CA ARG A 153 -6.80 -6.49 0.69
C ARG A 153 -5.49 -5.89 0.19
N PHE A 154 -5.11 -4.71 0.69
CA PHE A 154 -3.85 -4.05 0.37
C PHE A 154 -2.67 -4.95 0.71
N GLN A 155 -2.61 -5.47 1.95
CA GLN A 155 -1.55 -6.38 2.36
C GLN A 155 -1.49 -7.62 1.49
N ARG A 156 -2.63 -8.28 1.27
CA ARG A 156 -2.71 -9.49 0.46
C ARG A 156 -2.19 -9.24 -0.96
N ARG A 157 -2.57 -8.12 -1.57
CA ARG A 157 -2.11 -7.74 -2.92
C ARG A 157 -0.62 -7.45 -2.94
N ARG A 158 -0.10 -6.73 -1.94
CA ARG A 158 1.33 -6.41 -1.84
C ARG A 158 2.18 -7.69 -1.76
N GLU A 159 1.73 -8.68 -0.99
CA GLU A 159 2.42 -9.97 -0.87
C GLU A 159 2.36 -10.79 -2.17
N ASP A 160 1.22 -10.81 -2.86
CA ASP A 160 1.09 -11.45 -4.18
C ASP A 160 2.03 -10.78 -5.19
N LEU A 161 2.15 -9.45 -5.15
CA LEU A 161 3.10 -8.69 -5.97
C LEU A 161 4.55 -9.04 -5.63
N GLU A 162 4.91 -9.02 -4.35
CA GLU A 162 6.25 -9.37 -3.86
C GLU A 162 6.67 -10.78 -4.31
N ALA A 163 5.78 -11.75 -4.16
CA ALA A 163 6.02 -13.12 -4.59
C ALA A 163 6.26 -13.23 -6.10
N THR A 164 5.46 -12.53 -6.92
CA THR A 164 5.65 -12.49 -8.38
C THR A 164 6.96 -11.82 -8.77
N LEU A 165 7.25 -10.64 -8.22
CA LEU A 165 8.46 -9.87 -8.49
C LEU A 165 9.72 -10.65 -8.13
N LYS A 166 9.70 -11.36 -7.00
CA LYS A 166 10.77 -12.29 -6.61
C LYS A 166 10.98 -13.41 -7.63
N LYS A 167 9.91 -14.03 -8.14
CA LYS A 167 9.99 -15.06 -9.21
C LYS A 167 10.58 -14.49 -10.51
N ARG A 168 10.30 -13.22 -10.82
CA ARG A 168 10.82 -12.50 -12.00
C ARG A 168 12.25 -11.97 -11.84
N LYS A 169 12.89 -12.20 -10.68
CA LYS A 169 14.24 -11.68 -10.35
C LYS A 169 14.33 -10.15 -10.29
N THR A 170 13.21 -9.49 -10.02
CA THR A 170 13.12 -8.04 -9.78
C THR A 170 12.43 -7.80 -8.44
N PRO A 171 12.99 -8.28 -7.32
CA PRO A 171 12.33 -8.22 -6.02
C PRO A 171 12.05 -6.78 -5.58
N LEU A 172 11.04 -6.62 -4.71
CA LEU A 172 10.87 -5.39 -3.95
C LEU A 172 12.15 -5.08 -3.14
N PRO A 173 12.46 -3.81 -2.90
CA PRO A 173 13.61 -3.42 -2.09
C PRO A 173 13.45 -3.97 -0.66
N PRO A 174 14.56 -4.20 0.06
CA PRO A 174 14.48 -4.62 1.45
C PRO A 174 13.77 -3.55 2.28
N TYR A 175 13.00 -3.99 3.28
CA TYR A 175 12.44 -3.06 4.26
C TYR A 175 13.57 -2.29 4.96
N ARG A 176 13.41 -0.97 5.03
CA ARG A 176 14.27 -0.06 5.79
C ARG A 176 13.40 0.77 6.71
N THR A 177 13.84 0.97 7.95
CA THR A 177 13.18 1.94 8.83
C THR A 177 13.53 3.33 8.29
N PHE A 178 12.57 4.25 8.27
CA PHE A 178 12.86 5.65 7.93
C PHE A 178 13.17 6.48 9.19
N PHE A 179 13.28 5.84 10.35
CA PHE A 179 13.60 6.48 11.62
C PHE A 179 15.10 6.58 11.86
N ASP A 180 15.87 5.56 11.48
CA ASP A 180 17.26 5.43 11.94
C ASP A 180 18.30 6.04 10.98
N ASP A 181 17.87 6.52 9.81
CA ASP A 181 18.73 6.94 8.70
C ASP A 181 18.75 8.48 8.47
N ALA A 182 18.11 9.29 9.32
CA ALA A 182 18.09 10.74 9.15
C ALA A 182 19.28 11.40 9.88
N ASP A 183 20.07 12.22 9.17
CA ASP A 183 20.98 13.18 9.80
C ASP A 183 20.21 14.50 10.02
N PRO A 184 19.83 14.87 11.25
CA PRO A 184 19.08 16.10 11.53
C PRO A 184 19.78 17.35 10.99
N ALA A 185 21.11 17.32 10.81
CA ALA A 185 21.88 18.42 10.27
C ALA A 185 21.50 18.77 8.82
N GLU A 186 20.92 17.83 8.05
CA GLU A 186 20.42 18.08 6.69
C GLU A 186 19.31 19.13 6.67
N MET A 187 18.46 19.19 7.70
CA MET A 187 17.38 20.17 7.85
C MET A 187 17.77 21.34 8.77
N ALA A 188 18.48 21.06 9.85
CA ALA A 188 18.86 22.08 10.82
C ALA A 188 19.72 23.18 10.20
N ARG A 189 20.67 22.84 9.31
CA ARG A 189 21.57 23.83 8.69
C ARG A 189 20.83 24.79 7.73
N PRO A 190 20.03 24.35 6.75
CA PRO A 190 19.22 25.26 5.94
C PRO A 190 18.26 26.12 6.76
N PHE A 191 17.64 25.55 7.81
CA PHE A 191 16.75 26.30 8.68
C PHE A 191 17.49 27.41 9.44
N ALA A 192 18.64 27.10 10.05
CA ALA A 192 19.45 28.07 10.76
C ALA A 192 19.91 29.21 9.83
N ALA A 193 20.34 28.88 8.60
CA ALA A 193 20.71 29.86 7.60
C ALA A 193 19.53 30.80 7.23
N TRP A 194 18.35 30.23 6.96
CA TRP A 194 17.14 31.01 6.70
C TRP A 194 16.74 31.89 7.90
N HIS A 195 16.83 31.37 9.13
CA HIS A 195 16.49 32.10 10.34
C HIS A 195 17.40 33.31 10.55
N ILE A 196 18.71 33.14 10.35
CA ILE A 196 19.69 34.23 10.42
C ILE A 196 19.39 35.30 9.35
N GLU A 197 19.14 34.88 8.11
CA GLU A 197 18.78 35.81 7.02
C GLU A 197 17.50 36.59 7.33
N ARG A 198 16.49 35.92 7.91
CA ARG A 198 15.16 36.47 8.13
C ARG A 198 15.06 37.35 9.39
N TYR A 199 15.75 36.97 10.47
CA TYR A 199 15.58 37.55 11.81
C TYR A 199 16.87 38.16 12.38
N GLY A 200 18.02 37.95 11.74
CA GLY A 200 19.30 38.57 12.12
C GLY A 200 19.97 37.95 13.35
N ASN A 201 19.48 36.80 13.83
CA ASN A 201 20.07 36.07 14.95
C ASN A 201 20.05 34.55 14.70
N GLU A 202 20.96 33.85 15.37
CA GLU A 202 21.04 32.40 15.35
C GLU A 202 19.91 31.80 16.21
N PRO A 203 19.20 30.77 15.72
CA PRO A 203 18.26 30.02 16.54
C PRO A 203 19.02 29.12 17.52
N ASP A 204 18.34 28.64 18.57
CA ASP A 204 18.93 27.67 19.49
C ASP A 204 19.24 26.37 18.74
N PRO A 205 20.53 25.95 18.66
CA PRO A 205 20.91 24.80 17.85
C PRO A 205 20.33 23.49 18.37
N VAL A 206 20.13 23.34 19.68
CA VAL A 206 19.55 22.12 20.27
C VAL A 206 18.08 22.02 19.89
N ILE A 207 17.34 23.13 20.00
CA ILE A 207 15.91 23.14 19.63
C ILE A 207 15.72 22.87 18.14
N VAL A 208 16.60 23.41 17.28
CA VAL A 208 16.53 23.20 15.84
C VAL A 208 16.88 21.76 15.46
N GLU A 209 17.87 21.16 16.12
CA GLU A 209 18.26 19.77 15.91
C GLU A 209 17.15 18.81 16.36
N ASP A 210 16.59 18.99 17.57
CA ASP A 210 15.47 18.20 18.08
C ASP A 210 14.25 18.27 17.15
N PHE A 211 13.91 19.47 16.66
CA PHE A 211 12.80 19.65 15.72
C PHE A 211 13.08 19.01 14.36
N ALA A 212 14.32 19.08 13.87
CA ALA A 212 14.74 18.44 12.63
C ALA A 212 14.69 16.91 12.74
N GLU A 213 15.12 16.34 13.86
CA GLU A 213 15.02 14.91 14.13
C GLU A 213 13.57 14.43 14.11
N GLU A 214 12.69 15.10 14.87
CA GLU A 214 11.27 14.77 14.93
C GLU A 214 10.59 14.94 13.56
N TRP A 215 10.93 15.99 12.82
CA TRP A 215 10.36 16.22 11.49
C TRP A 215 10.80 15.17 10.48
N MET A 216 12.08 14.80 10.47
CA MET A 216 12.64 13.86 9.50
C MET A 216 12.33 12.41 9.85
N GLY A 217 12.06 12.11 11.11
CA GLY A 217 11.76 10.78 11.62
C GLY A 217 10.58 10.13 10.91
N GLY A 218 10.81 8.98 10.29
CA GLY A 218 9.76 8.20 9.63
C GLY A 218 9.43 8.66 8.20
N LEU A 219 9.94 9.80 7.74
CA LEU A 219 9.74 10.30 6.38
C LEU A 219 10.65 9.60 5.36
N VAL A 220 10.07 9.27 4.21
CA VAL A 220 10.84 8.81 3.04
C VAL A 220 11.88 9.89 2.67
N PRO A 221 13.15 9.53 2.41
CA PRO A 221 14.22 10.52 2.23
C PRO A 221 13.90 11.66 1.26
N ASP A 222 13.30 11.34 0.11
CA ASP A 222 12.94 12.30 -0.93
C ASP A 222 11.82 13.27 -0.55
N THR A 223 11.11 13.03 0.57
CA THR A 223 9.94 13.81 1.02
C THR A 223 10.25 14.69 2.22
N ARG A 224 11.42 14.54 2.85
CA ARG A 224 11.78 15.22 4.11
C ARG A 224 11.69 16.75 4.07
N PHE A 225 11.94 17.35 2.91
CA PHE A 225 11.87 18.81 2.69
C PHE A 225 10.54 19.28 2.11
N LEU A 226 9.57 18.37 1.93
CA LEU A 226 8.30 18.64 1.27
C LEU A 226 7.18 18.67 2.32
N ALA A 227 6.67 19.87 2.60
CA ALA A 227 5.50 20.02 3.44
C ALA A 227 4.26 19.60 2.64
N SER A 228 3.72 18.41 2.91
CA SER A 228 2.38 18.06 2.43
C SER A 228 1.37 18.88 3.24
N PRO A 229 0.51 19.71 2.63
CA PRO A 229 -0.64 20.24 3.34
C PRO A 229 -1.49 19.04 3.78
N VAL A 230 -1.68 18.85 5.08
CA VAL A 230 -2.64 17.86 5.57
C VAL A 230 -4.00 18.26 4.99
N ALA A 231 -4.51 17.48 4.04
CA ALA A 231 -5.88 17.61 3.60
C ALA A 231 -6.74 17.19 4.80
N LYS A 232 -7.08 18.16 5.66
CA LYS A 232 -8.10 17.95 6.69
C LYS A 232 -9.36 17.54 5.95
N ALA A 233 -9.75 16.28 6.07
CA ALA A 233 -11.09 15.86 5.78
C ALA A 233 -12.01 16.65 6.73
N THR A 234 -12.59 17.73 6.23
CA THR A 234 -13.67 18.43 6.88
C THR A 234 -14.80 17.42 7.08
N LYS A 235 -15.14 17.16 8.34
CA LYS A 235 -16.37 16.46 8.73
C LYS A 235 -17.60 17.26 8.32
#